data_AF-A0A8X6HAM4-F1
#
_entry.id   AF-A0A8X6HAM4-F1
#
_cell.length_a   1.000
_cell.length_b   1.000
_cell.length_c   1.000
_cell.angle_alpha   90.00
_cell.angle_beta   90.00
_cell.angle_gamma   90.00
#
_symmetry.space_group_name_H-M   'P 1'
#
loop_
_entity.id
_entity.type
_entity.pdbx_description
1 polymer ?
#
loop_
_entity_poly.entity_id
_entity_poly.type
_entity_poly.pdbx_seq_one_letter_code
_entity_poly.pdbx_strand_id
1 'polypeptide(L)'
;MPLFSGKSYLELSKLEAYSRLAIELEIRTLANDGIILYNGQTASGKGDYVSLAIKDGYVEFKYDLGSGVVVLRSSQKLQIGRFHRIIAKRYQRDGMLSVDGQDETTGHSKGPKNFLDLGEHLYIGFVPGSVEQIFDNIGISTGFNGCIRHFKIGRQYIDLKYPGSKVLKAVDISKSESGYIYMSD
;
A
#
# COMPACT_ATOMS: atom_id res chain seq x y z
N MET A 1 2.66 -17.51 -0.86
CA MET A 1 2.62 -16.03 -0.84
C MET A 1 2.64 -15.53 0.60
N PRO A 2 3.20 -14.34 0.91
CA PRO A 2 3.20 -13.83 2.29
C PRO A 2 1.76 -13.61 2.78
N LEU A 3 1.50 -14.06 4.01
CA LEU A 3 0.27 -13.88 4.76
C LEU A 3 0.54 -12.92 5.92
N PHE A 4 -0.26 -11.87 6.00
CA PHE A 4 -0.21 -10.82 7.01
C PHE A 4 -1.37 -10.99 7.99
N SER A 5 -1.14 -10.77 9.28
CA SER A 5 -2.10 -11.01 10.38
C SER A 5 -2.74 -9.74 10.95
N GLY A 6 -2.55 -8.58 10.31
CA GLY A 6 -3.00 -7.28 10.82
C GLY A 6 -1.98 -6.52 11.69
N LYS A 7 -0.92 -7.18 12.13
CA LYS A 7 0.27 -6.54 12.75
C LYS A 7 1.59 -6.89 12.05
N SER A 8 1.55 -7.85 11.12
CA SER A 8 2.71 -8.24 10.32
C SER A 8 3.14 -7.11 9.39
N TYR A 9 4.44 -7.02 9.15
CA TYR A 9 4.96 -6.09 8.15
C TYR A 9 6.22 -6.58 7.45
N LEU A 10 6.44 -6.04 6.25
CA LEU A 10 7.71 -6.09 5.54
C LEU A 10 8.27 -4.68 5.46
N GLU A 11 9.59 -4.59 5.59
CA GLU A 11 10.36 -3.36 5.38
C GLU A 11 11.21 -3.51 4.12
N LEU A 12 11.13 -2.54 3.22
CA LEU A 12 11.90 -2.46 1.99
C LEU A 12 12.62 -1.10 1.92
N SER A 13 13.61 -1.00 1.03
CA SER A 13 14.17 0.30 0.67
C SER A 13 13.08 1.25 0.18
N LYS A 14 13.29 2.54 0.40
CA LYS A 14 12.38 3.60 -0.05
C LYS A 14 12.05 3.48 -1.54
N LEU A 15 10.88 3.95 -1.93
CA LEU A 15 10.47 3.99 -3.32
C LEU A 15 11.27 5.03 -4.12
N GLU A 16 11.81 4.61 -5.26
CA GLU A 16 12.33 5.51 -6.29
C GLU A 16 11.18 6.10 -7.12
N ALA A 17 10.42 7.00 -6.49
CA ALA A 17 9.13 7.47 -6.95
C ALA A 17 9.10 8.97 -7.28
N TYR A 18 10.23 9.60 -7.58
CA TYR A 18 10.36 11.07 -7.68
C TYR A 18 9.34 11.71 -8.64
N SER A 19 9.38 11.40 -9.94
CA SER A 19 8.44 11.96 -10.93
C SER A 19 7.31 11.00 -11.33
N ARG A 20 7.49 9.69 -11.07
CA ARG A 20 6.56 8.65 -11.47
C ARG A 20 6.53 7.53 -10.45
N LEU A 21 5.33 7.01 -10.19
CA LEU A 21 5.09 5.79 -9.43
C LEU A 21 4.10 4.93 -10.18
N ALA A 22 4.34 3.63 -10.23
CA ALA A 22 3.34 2.66 -10.66
C ALA A 22 3.46 1.44 -9.75
N ILE A 23 2.38 1.16 -9.03
CA ILE A 23 2.26 0.00 -8.15
C ILE A 23 1.15 -0.87 -8.74
N GLU A 24 1.45 -2.15 -8.88
CA GLU A 24 0.48 -3.16 -9.26
C GLU A 24 0.65 -4.36 -8.33
N LEU A 25 -0.46 -4.87 -7.80
CA LEU A 25 -0.47 -6.02 -6.92
C LEU A 25 -1.83 -6.72 -6.94
N GLU A 26 -1.84 -7.97 -6.51
CA GLU A 26 -3.06 -8.68 -6.19
C GLU A 26 -3.13 -8.95 -4.69
N ILE A 27 -4.28 -8.66 -4.09
CA ILE A 27 -4.54 -8.93 -2.68
C ILE A 27 -5.73 -9.85 -2.51
N ARG A 28 -5.68 -10.67 -1.46
CA ARG A 28 -6.87 -11.31 -0.88
C ARG A 28 -6.98 -10.85 0.56
N THR A 29 -7.91 -9.94 0.83
CA THR A 29 -8.15 -9.39 2.17
C THR A 29 -9.11 -10.25 2.97
N LEU A 30 -8.91 -10.32 4.28
CA LEU A 30 -9.80 -10.94 5.27
C LEU A 30 -10.49 -9.91 6.17
N ALA A 31 -10.23 -8.61 5.96
CA ALA A 31 -10.80 -7.51 6.71
C ALA A 31 -11.21 -6.35 5.79
N ASN A 32 -12.16 -5.53 6.27
CA ASN A 32 -12.61 -4.33 5.54
C ASN A 32 -11.62 -3.16 5.65
N ASP A 33 -10.76 -3.18 6.67
CA ASP A 33 -9.72 -2.19 6.87
C ASP A 33 -8.35 -2.88 6.88
N GLY A 34 -7.34 -2.21 6.30
CA GLY A 34 -5.98 -2.73 6.30
C GLY A 34 -4.99 -1.87 5.52
N ILE A 35 -3.89 -1.50 6.16
CA ILE A 35 -2.77 -0.79 5.53
C ILE A 35 -2.04 -1.74 4.58
N ILE A 36 -2.11 -1.50 3.26
CA ILE A 36 -1.37 -2.32 2.28
C ILE A 36 0.08 -1.84 2.20
N LEU A 37 0.31 -0.54 2.04
CA LEU A 37 1.64 0.04 2.06
C LEU A 37 1.66 1.51 2.49
N TYR A 38 2.81 1.94 3.00
CA TYR A 38 3.11 3.34 3.33
C TYR A 38 4.59 3.63 3.11
N ASN A 39 4.91 4.79 2.53
CA ASN A 39 6.26 5.34 2.49
C ASN A 39 6.16 6.85 2.74
N GLY A 40 6.84 7.34 3.78
CA GLY A 40 6.89 8.78 4.12
C GLY A 40 8.24 9.42 3.84
N GLN A 41 8.27 10.75 3.86
CA GLN A 41 9.50 11.55 3.82
C GLN A 41 10.28 11.46 5.13
N THR A 42 9.59 11.47 6.26
CA THR A 42 10.20 11.45 7.60
C THR A 42 9.53 10.44 8.52
N ALA A 43 10.29 9.92 9.48
CA ALA A 43 9.79 8.99 10.51
C ALA A 43 8.66 9.59 11.37
N SER A 44 8.53 10.92 11.41
CA SER A 44 7.43 11.62 12.10
C SER A 44 6.10 11.58 11.35
N GLY A 45 6.05 11.07 10.12
CA GLY A 45 4.88 11.14 9.25
C GLY A 45 4.65 12.51 8.62
N LYS A 46 5.45 13.53 8.95
CA LYS A 46 5.39 14.85 8.30
C LYS A 46 6.11 14.84 6.95
N GLY A 47 5.62 15.69 6.05
CA GLY A 47 6.16 15.87 4.71
C GLY A 47 5.43 15.02 3.67
N ASP A 48 6.11 14.75 2.57
CA ASP A 48 5.56 13.96 1.47
C ASP A 48 5.29 12.52 1.92
N TYR A 49 4.24 11.91 1.37
CA TYR A 49 4.00 10.49 1.56
C TYR A 49 3.19 9.89 0.42
N VAL A 50 3.19 8.57 0.38
CA VAL A 50 2.27 7.78 -0.43
C VAL A 50 1.77 6.59 0.37
N SER A 51 0.48 6.25 0.22
CA SER A 51 -0.13 5.10 0.85
C SER A 51 -1.13 4.39 -0.06
N LEU A 52 -1.29 3.10 0.18
CA LEU A 52 -2.38 2.29 -0.34
C LEU A 52 -3.00 1.54 0.84
N ALA A 53 -4.31 1.63 1.00
CA ALA A 53 -5.01 1.01 2.11
C ALA A 53 -6.41 0.55 1.68
N ILE A 54 -6.99 -0.35 2.46
CA ILE A 54 -8.42 -0.67 2.41
C ILE A 54 -9.08 0.08 3.57
N LYS A 55 -10.13 0.85 3.29
CA LYS A 55 -10.91 1.58 4.29
C LYS A 55 -12.39 1.43 4.00
N ASP A 56 -13.15 0.92 4.98
CA ASP A 56 -14.57 0.56 4.87
C ASP A 56 -14.86 -0.40 3.70
N GLY A 57 -13.90 -1.24 3.36
CA GLY A 57 -13.94 -2.19 2.24
C GLY A 57 -13.53 -1.60 0.89
N TYR A 58 -13.20 -0.31 0.78
CA TYR A 58 -12.77 0.32 -0.46
C TYR A 58 -11.26 0.51 -0.50
N VAL A 59 -10.65 0.43 -1.67
CA VAL A 59 -9.22 0.73 -1.84
C VAL A 59 -9.05 2.24 -1.90
N GLU A 60 -8.17 2.80 -1.08
CA GLU A 60 -7.72 4.19 -1.13
C GLU A 60 -6.24 4.26 -1.51
N PHE A 61 -5.94 4.99 -2.60
CA PHE A 61 -4.59 5.42 -2.96
C PHE A 61 -4.45 6.90 -2.61
N LYS A 62 -3.52 7.21 -1.70
CA LYS A 62 -3.26 8.58 -1.25
C LYS A 62 -1.83 8.99 -1.50
N TYR A 63 -1.63 10.25 -1.83
CA TYR A 63 -0.31 10.87 -1.85
C TYR A 63 -0.40 12.35 -1.50
N ASP A 64 0.64 12.86 -0.83
CA ASP A 64 0.83 14.29 -0.60
C ASP A 64 2.24 14.68 -1.10
N LEU A 65 2.31 15.76 -1.87
CA LEU A 65 3.56 16.31 -2.40
C LEU A 65 3.99 17.57 -1.63
N GLY A 66 3.42 17.82 -0.44
CA GLY A 66 3.64 19.01 0.39
C GLY A 66 2.63 20.14 0.15
N SER A 67 1.48 19.85 -0.46
CA SER A 67 0.43 20.85 -0.76
C SER A 67 -0.98 20.32 -0.53
N GLY A 68 -1.11 19.31 0.32
CA GLY A 68 -2.35 18.65 0.65
C GLY A 68 -2.51 17.33 -0.09
N VAL A 69 -3.24 16.44 0.58
CA VAL A 69 -3.48 15.07 0.14
C VAL A 69 -4.39 15.00 -1.08
N VAL A 70 -4.03 14.13 -2.02
CA VAL A 70 -4.92 13.58 -3.03
C VAL A 70 -5.44 12.24 -2.53
N VAL A 71 -6.75 12.02 -2.58
CA VAL A 71 -7.39 10.76 -2.20
C VAL A 71 -8.13 10.19 -3.40
N LEU A 72 -7.67 9.05 -3.92
CA LEU A 72 -8.36 8.30 -4.96
C LEU A 72 -8.93 7.03 -4.34
N ARG A 73 -10.23 6.82 -4.50
CA ARG A 73 -10.96 5.71 -3.86
C ARG A 73 -11.68 4.87 -4.90
N SER A 74 -11.62 3.55 -4.76
CA SER A 74 -12.36 2.64 -5.65
C SER A 74 -13.87 2.91 -5.59
N SER A 75 -14.56 2.71 -6.71
CA SER A 75 -16.02 2.90 -6.78
C SER A 75 -16.80 1.78 -6.08
N GLN A 76 -16.20 0.60 -5.97
CA GLN A 76 -16.80 -0.59 -5.35
C GLN A 76 -15.97 -1.09 -4.16
N LYS A 77 -16.65 -1.81 -3.27
CA LYS A 77 -16.01 -2.54 -2.16
C LYS A 77 -15.34 -3.80 -2.69
N LEU A 78 -14.24 -4.17 -2.04
CA LEU A 78 -13.62 -5.47 -2.21
C LEU A 78 -14.52 -6.56 -1.63
N GLN A 79 -14.46 -7.74 -2.24
CA GLN A 79 -15.08 -8.94 -1.71
C GLN A 79 -14.08 -9.67 -0.82
N ILE A 80 -14.39 -9.75 0.48
CA ILE A 80 -13.57 -10.47 1.46
C ILE A 80 -13.32 -11.91 0.99
N GLY A 81 -12.08 -12.38 1.13
CA GLY A 81 -11.68 -13.73 0.78
C GLY A 81 -11.47 -13.98 -0.72
N ARG A 82 -11.64 -12.98 -1.60
CA ARG A 82 -11.31 -13.08 -3.03
C ARG A 82 -10.08 -12.26 -3.41
N PHE A 83 -9.42 -12.69 -4.49
CA PHE A 83 -8.32 -11.92 -5.04
C PHE A 83 -8.84 -10.74 -5.85
N HIS A 84 -8.24 -9.58 -5.62
CA HIS A 84 -8.49 -8.34 -6.34
C HIS A 84 -7.19 -7.79 -6.90
N ARG A 85 -7.20 -7.34 -8.16
CA ARG A 85 -6.05 -6.70 -8.80
C ARG A 85 -6.15 -5.20 -8.63
N ILE A 86 -5.12 -4.60 -8.03
CA ILE A 86 -5.05 -3.16 -7.78
C ILE A 86 -3.91 -2.56 -8.61
N ILE A 87 -4.21 -1.47 -9.30
CA ILE A 87 -3.25 -0.67 -10.05
C ILE A 87 -3.35 0.78 -9.56
N ALA A 88 -2.27 1.27 -8.95
CA ALA A 88 -2.16 2.66 -8.49
C ALA A 88 -0.98 3.33 -9.20
N LYS A 89 -1.22 4.46 -9.84
CA LYS A 89 -0.20 5.19 -10.61
C LYS A 89 -0.19 6.66 -10.23
N ARG A 90 1.00 7.25 -10.23
CA ARG A 90 1.20 8.69 -10.20
C ARG A 90 2.18 9.08 -11.30
N TYR A 91 1.86 10.11 -12.06
CA TYR A 91 2.81 10.77 -12.94
C TYR A 91 2.74 12.27 -12.65
N GLN A 92 3.84 12.82 -12.16
CA GLN A 92 3.88 14.20 -11.69
C GLN A 92 2.74 14.46 -10.69
N ARG A 93 1.85 15.43 -10.95
CA ARG A 93 0.76 15.75 -10.04
C ARG A 93 -0.42 14.80 -10.16
N ASP A 94 -0.54 14.11 -11.28
CA ASP A 94 -1.71 13.30 -11.64
C ASP A 94 -1.61 11.89 -11.07
N GLY A 95 -2.71 11.41 -10.53
CA GLY A 95 -2.86 10.08 -9.95
C GLY A 95 -4.03 9.33 -10.57
N MET A 96 -3.93 8.00 -10.56
CA MET A 96 -4.97 7.09 -11.02
C MET A 96 -5.00 5.84 -10.14
N LEU A 97 -6.21 5.35 -9.87
CA LEU A 97 -6.49 4.07 -9.22
C LEU A 97 -7.46 3.26 -10.09
N SER A 98 -7.14 1.98 -10.33
CA SER A 98 -8.06 1.00 -10.90
C SER A 98 -8.03 -0.28 -10.07
N VAL A 99 -9.21 -0.86 -9.83
CA VAL A 99 -9.40 -2.12 -9.11
C VAL A 99 -10.19 -3.06 -10.01
N ASP A 100 -9.69 -4.28 -10.22
CA ASP A 100 -10.31 -5.32 -11.07
C ASP A 100 -10.66 -4.89 -12.51
N GLY A 101 -9.94 -3.89 -13.04
CA GLY A 101 -10.23 -3.34 -14.37
C GLY A 101 -11.50 -2.50 -14.45
N GLN A 102 -12.05 -2.07 -13.30
CA GLN A 102 -13.08 -1.05 -13.23
C GLN A 102 -12.57 0.30 -13.75
N ASP A 103 -13.53 1.20 -14.03
CA ASP A 103 -13.26 2.58 -14.42
C ASP A 103 -12.25 3.26 -13.47
N GLU A 104 -11.31 3.98 -14.09
CA GLU A 104 -10.22 4.62 -13.38
C GLU A 104 -10.73 5.79 -12.53
N THR A 105 -10.37 5.81 -11.25
CA THR A 105 -10.54 6.99 -10.41
C THR A 105 -9.29 7.85 -10.51
N THR A 106 -9.43 9.08 -10.97
CA THR A 106 -8.30 10.01 -11.21
C THR A 106 -8.37 11.25 -10.33
N GLY A 107 -7.23 11.87 -10.08
CA GLY A 107 -7.14 13.16 -9.40
C GLY A 107 -5.74 13.76 -9.50
N HIS A 108 -5.55 14.96 -8.99
CA HIS A 108 -4.26 15.64 -9.06
C HIS A 108 -3.98 16.50 -7.84
N SER A 109 -2.70 16.69 -7.51
CA SER A 109 -2.29 17.61 -6.43
C SER A 109 -2.43 19.07 -6.86
N LYS A 110 -2.85 19.93 -5.94
CA LYS A 110 -3.17 21.34 -6.24
C LYS A 110 -1.92 22.24 -6.34
N GLY A 111 -0.86 21.91 -5.61
CA GLY A 111 0.36 22.72 -5.55
C GLY A 111 1.20 22.68 -6.84
N PRO A 112 2.23 23.54 -6.93
CA PRO A 112 3.16 23.53 -8.06
C PRO A 112 4.16 22.37 -8.00
N LYS A 113 4.43 21.83 -6.80
CA LYS A 113 5.33 20.70 -6.62
C LYS A 113 4.76 19.45 -7.30
N ASN A 114 5.59 18.80 -8.12
CA ASN A 114 5.20 17.67 -8.96
C ASN A 114 6.07 16.42 -8.71
N PHE A 115 6.93 16.45 -7.69
CA PHE A 115 7.75 15.34 -7.30
C PHE A 115 7.41 14.87 -5.88
N LEU A 116 7.67 13.58 -5.62
CA LEU A 116 7.49 12.95 -4.33
C LEU A 116 8.88 12.71 -3.71
N ASP A 117 9.17 13.38 -2.61
CA ASP A 117 10.44 13.29 -1.89
C ASP A 117 10.31 12.33 -0.69
N LEU A 118 10.77 11.09 -0.85
CA LEU A 118 10.70 10.06 0.18
C LEU A 118 12.05 9.86 0.85
N GLY A 119 12.02 9.70 2.17
CA GLY A 119 13.21 9.55 3.02
C GLY A 119 13.20 8.27 3.84
N GLU A 120 12.03 7.74 4.18
CA GLU A 120 11.89 6.54 5.02
C GLU A 120 11.78 5.25 4.22
N HIS A 121 11.87 4.13 4.92
CA HIS A 121 11.60 2.81 4.35
C HIS A 121 10.16 2.68 3.83
N LEU A 122 9.99 1.81 2.83
CA LEU A 122 8.69 1.35 2.39
C LEU A 122 8.22 0.25 3.34
N TYR A 123 7.06 0.46 3.95
CA TYR A 123 6.39 -0.55 4.77
C TYR A 123 5.25 -1.19 3.99
N ILE A 124 5.15 -2.52 4.06
CA ILE A 124 4.04 -3.31 3.50
C ILE A 124 3.32 -4.00 4.65
N GLY A 125 1.99 -3.92 4.68
CA GLY A 125 1.12 -4.61 5.65
C GLY A 125 0.88 -3.87 6.96
N PHE A 126 1.89 -3.22 7.54
CA PHE A 126 1.73 -2.38 8.72
C PHE A 126 2.93 -1.44 8.86
N VAL A 127 2.75 -0.29 9.53
CA VAL A 127 3.87 0.60 9.88
C VAL A 127 4.19 0.44 11.36
N PRO A 128 5.39 -0.03 11.72
CA PRO A 128 5.76 -0.21 13.12
C PRO A 128 5.90 1.14 13.84
N GLY A 129 5.57 1.15 15.12
CA GLY A 129 5.62 2.34 15.97
C GLY A 129 4.25 2.99 16.17
N SER A 130 4.21 3.97 17.08
CA SER A 130 2.98 4.68 17.48
C SER A 130 3.03 6.14 17.05
N VAL A 131 3.31 6.39 15.77
CA VAL A 131 3.34 7.75 15.21
C VAL A 131 1.97 8.09 14.66
N GLU A 132 1.16 8.79 15.46
CA GLU A 132 -0.23 9.16 15.15
C GLU A 132 -0.39 9.78 13.75
N GLN A 133 0.50 10.71 13.39
CA GLN A 133 0.49 11.38 12.08
C GLN A 133 0.55 10.42 10.89
N ILE A 134 1.25 9.28 11.00
CA ILE A 134 1.29 8.28 9.92
C ILE A 134 -0.08 7.65 9.74
N PHE A 135 -0.76 7.31 10.82
CA PHE A 135 -2.10 6.73 10.77
C PHE A 135 -3.15 7.75 10.32
N ASP A 136 -2.97 9.04 10.65
CA ASP A 136 -3.79 10.12 10.11
C ASP A 136 -3.62 10.28 8.59
N ASN A 137 -2.39 10.24 8.10
CA ASN A 137 -2.08 10.28 6.67
C ASN A 137 -2.77 9.13 5.92
N ILE A 138 -2.73 7.92 6.49
CA ILE A 138 -3.36 6.74 5.88
C ILE A 138 -4.89 6.78 6.06
N GLY A 139 -5.36 7.31 7.19
CA GLY A 139 -6.76 7.40 7.59
C GLY A 139 -7.31 6.18 8.32
N ILE A 140 -6.44 5.23 8.70
CA ILE A 140 -6.69 4.04 9.53
C ILE A 140 -5.40 3.63 10.26
N SER A 141 -5.54 2.85 11.34
CA SER A 141 -4.42 2.32 12.14
C SER A 141 -4.31 0.79 12.15
N THR A 142 -5.20 0.08 11.46
CA THR A 142 -5.20 -1.39 11.39
C THR A 142 -4.32 -1.88 10.25
N GLY A 143 -3.39 -2.81 10.53
CA GLY A 143 -2.60 -3.45 9.48
C GLY A 143 -3.42 -4.39 8.60
N PHE A 144 -2.85 -4.76 7.46
CA PHE A 144 -3.46 -5.67 6.51
C PHE A 144 -3.55 -7.09 7.06
N ASN A 145 -4.76 -7.67 6.96
CA ASN A 145 -5.01 -9.08 7.22
C ASN A 145 -5.35 -9.77 5.91
N GLY A 146 -4.45 -10.61 5.41
CA GLY A 146 -4.62 -11.25 4.10
C GLY A 146 -3.30 -11.57 3.39
N CYS A 147 -3.39 -11.89 2.10
CA CYS A 147 -2.22 -12.27 1.29
C CYS A 147 -1.95 -11.26 0.18
N ILE A 148 -0.67 -11.04 -0.14
CA ILE A 148 -0.22 -10.23 -1.29
C ILE A 148 0.51 -11.13 -2.30
N ARG A 149 0.21 -10.99 -3.60
CA ARG A 149 0.95 -11.62 -4.70
C ARG A 149 1.08 -10.69 -5.90
N HIS A 150 1.88 -11.10 -6.88
CA HIS A 150 2.12 -10.36 -8.13
C HIS A 150 2.51 -8.89 -7.92
N PHE A 151 3.28 -8.61 -6.86
CA PHE A 151 3.66 -7.24 -6.51
C PHE A 151 4.72 -6.71 -7.49
N LYS A 152 4.44 -5.55 -8.06
CA LYS A 152 5.25 -4.88 -9.07
C LYS A 152 5.35 -3.39 -8.78
N ILE A 153 6.58 -2.88 -8.85
CA ILE A 153 6.86 -1.44 -8.79
C ILE A 153 7.52 -1.03 -10.10
N GLY A 154 6.90 -0.09 -10.81
CA GLY A 154 7.29 0.30 -12.15
C GLY A 154 7.22 -0.90 -13.11
N ARG A 155 8.38 -1.37 -13.56
CA ARG A 155 8.51 -2.56 -14.42
C ARG A 155 9.01 -3.80 -13.68
N GLN A 156 9.44 -3.65 -12.42
CA GLN A 156 10.10 -4.72 -11.67
C GLN A 156 9.09 -5.48 -10.82
N TYR A 157 9.09 -6.81 -10.94
CA TYR A 157 8.46 -7.68 -9.96
C TYR A 157 9.30 -7.68 -8.68
N ILE A 158 8.62 -7.54 -7.55
CA ILE A 158 9.23 -7.50 -6.23
C ILE A 158 8.91 -8.81 -5.53
N ASP A 159 9.95 -9.60 -5.24
CA ASP A 159 9.76 -10.84 -4.48
C ASP A 159 9.48 -10.51 -3.01
N LEU A 160 8.27 -10.89 -2.60
CA LEU A 160 7.73 -11.05 -1.26
C LEU A 160 8.59 -11.68 -0.16
N LYS A 161 9.48 -12.59 -0.57
CA LYS A 161 10.05 -13.61 0.32
C LYS A 161 11.12 -13.04 1.24
N TYR A 162 11.20 -13.57 2.45
CA TYR A 162 12.28 -13.27 3.36
C TYR A 162 12.72 -14.55 4.08
N PRO A 163 14.04 -14.78 4.26
CA PRO A 163 15.15 -14.00 3.70
C PRO A 163 15.38 -14.25 2.19
N GLY A 164 16.30 -13.50 1.56
CA GLY A 164 16.79 -13.79 0.20
C GLY A 164 16.15 -12.98 -0.95
N SER A 165 15.50 -11.85 -0.66
CA SER A 165 14.94 -10.93 -1.66
C SER A 165 15.36 -9.47 -1.39
N LYS A 166 14.64 -8.49 -1.94
CA LYS A 166 14.78 -7.05 -1.63
C LYS A 166 14.15 -6.65 -0.28
N VAL A 167 13.49 -7.57 0.42
CA VAL A 167 12.96 -7.34 1.77
C VAL A 167 14.12 -7.22 2.76
N LEU A 168 14.17 -6.11 3.48
CA LEU A 168 15.19 -5.80 4.49
C LEU A 168 14.85 -6.44 5.84
N LYS A 169 13.56 -6.45 6.19
CA LYS A 169 13.05 -7.02 7.44
C LYS A 169 11.63 -7.56 7.24
N ALA A 170 11.31 -8.65 7.93
CA ALA A 170 9.98 -9.24 7.98
C ALA A 170 9.59 -9.54 9.43
N VAL A 171 8.37 -9.19 9.82
CA VAL A 171 7.83 -9.46 11.17
C VAL A 171 6.48 -10.15 11.03
N ASP A 172 6.33 -11.30 11.69
CA ASP A 172 5.11 -12.12 11.75
C ASP A 172 4.52 -12.46 10.38
N ILE A 173 5.37 -12.70 9.38
CA ILE A 173 4.96 -13.06 8.03
C ILE A 173 4.84 -14.58 7.92
N SER A 174 3.61 -15.05 7.76
CA SER A 174 3.31 -16.47 7.50
C SER A 174 3.30 -16.76 6.00
N LYS A 175 3.17 -18.04 5.62
CA LYS A 175 2.97 -18.46 4.24
C LYS A 175 1.53 -18.94 4.04
N SER A 176 0.90 -18.50 2.96
CA SER A 176 -0.33 -19.10 2.43
C SER A 176 0.01 -19.91 1.17
N GLU A 177 -0.43 -21.16 1.16
CA GLU A 177 -0.41 -22.08 0.03
C GLU A 177 -1.82 -22.14 -0.58
N SER A 178 -1.95 -21.87 -1.87
CA SER A 178 -3.09 -22.30 -2.68
C SER A 178 -4.51 -21.79 -2.34
N GLY A 179 -4.66 -20.59 -1.77
CA GLY A 179 -5.97 -19.90 -1.73
C GLY A 179 -6.93 -20.33 -0.61
N TYR A 180 -6.52 -21.26 0.25
CA TYR A 180 -7.24 -21.61 1.47
C TYR A 180 -6.38 -21.26 2.68
N ILE A 181 -6.97 -20.60 3.68
CA ILE A 181 -6.40 -20.48 5.03
C ILE A 181 -7.30 -21.34 5.89
N TYR A 182 -6.75 -22.42 6.45
CA TYR A 182 -7.45 -23.19 7.47
C TYR A 182 -7.60 -22.30 8.70
N MET A 183 -8.84 -22.00 9.08
CA MET A 183 -9.14 -21.49 10.42
C MET A 183 -9.10 -22.72 11.32
N SER A 184 -8.18 -22.78 12.26
CA SER A 184 -8.27 -23.76 13.34
C SER A 184 -9.43 -23.37 14.24
N ASP A 185 -10.39 -24.29 14.38
CA ASP A 185 -11.49 -24.24 15.35
C ASP A 185 -10.98 -24.10 16.80
#